data_AF-A0A6L5XGL7-F1
#
_entry.id   AF-A0A6L5XGL7-F1
#
_cell.length_a   1.000
_cell.length_b   1.000
_cell.length_c   1.000
_cell.angle_alpha   90.00
_cell.angle_beta   90.00
_cell.angle_gamma   90.00
#
_symmetry.space_group_name_H-M   'P 1'
#
loop_
_entity.id
_entity.type
_entity.pdbx_description
1 polymer ?
#
loop_
_entity_poly.entity_id
_entity_poly.type
_entity_poly.pdbx_seq_one_letter_code
_entity_poly.pdbx_strand_id
1 'polypeptide(L)'
;MEAAGLPAVTQHHLIRLRDIYNYWLKFPLTKDRDLVAYIQQVYELQPTQAYADLRLVKALLGDLQKSTKEYHRYRFIEMVSAAYEMARINRDAKSMVAAADKYAKYTQLDKEDLVDRGFDKIMIQPFKPTDDPSVAGFKPVPNIREKIQKKIASYWNEEIEEVEFETVEFNEDEIFKPKADEADEAD
;
A
#
# COMPACT_ATOMS: atom_id res chain seq x y z
N MET A 1 1.94 31.25 -32.41
CA MET A 1 1.99 29.93 -33.07
C MET A 1 2.78 30.00 -34.37
N GLU A 2 2.64 31.06 -35.18
CA GLU A 2 3.52 31.32 -36.34
C GLU A 2 4.99 31.63 -35.95
N ALA A 3 5.21 32.33 -34.84
CA ALA A 3 6.55 32.67 -34.36
C ALA A 3 7.43 31.46 -33.93
N ALA A 4 6.86 30.26 -33.85
CA ALA A 4 7.56 29.03 -33.43
C ALA A 4 7.96 28.11 -34.58
N GLY A 5 7.69 28.47 -35.84
CA GLY A 5 8.03 27.65 -37.02
C GLY A 5 7.26 26.33 -37.13
N LEU A 6 6.14 26.18 -36.41
CA LEU A 6 5.34 24.95 -36.42
C LEU A 6 4.53 24.83 -37.73
N PRO A 7 4.47 23.63 -38.34
CA PRO A 7 3.61 23.40 -39.50
C PRO A 7 2.15 23.78 -39.23
N ALA A 8 1.47 24.39 -40.21
CA ALA A 8 0.09 24.85 -40.07
C ALA A 8 -0.86 23.72 -39.62
N VAL A 9 -0.63 22.50 -40.09
CA VAL A 9 -1.39 21.29 -39.71
C VAL A 9 -1.31 21.02 -38.20
N THR A 10 -0.11 21.15 -37.61
CA THR A 10 0.12 20.98 -36.17
C THR A 10 -0.58 22.07 -35.37
N GLN A 11 -0.59 23.31 -35.90
CA GLN A 11 -1.28 24.42 -35.24
C GLN A 11 -2.80 24.20 -35.19
N HIS A 12 -3.40 23.77 -36.31
CA HIS A 12 -4.84 23.43 -36.35
C HIS A 12 -5.19 22.27 -35.43
N HIS A 13 -4.34 21.25 -35.34
CA HIS A 13 -4.54 20.12 -34.42
C HIS A 13 -4.52 20.58 -32.95
N LEU A 14 -3.56 21.43 -32.57
CA LEU A 14 -3.47 21.97 -31.21
C LEU A 14 -4.68 22.84 -30.84
N ILE A 15 -5.13 23.70 -31.76
CA ILE A 15 -6.34 24.52 -31.53
C ILE A 15 -7.55 23.63 -31.33
N ARG A 16 -7.70 22.57 -32.14
CA ARG A 16 -8.78 21.60 -31.99
C ARG A 16 -8.75 20.88 -30.64
N LEU A 17 -7.59 20.38 -30.21
CA LEU A 17 -7.45 19.73 -28.90
C LEU A 17 -7.81 20.69 -27.74
N ARG A 18 -7.39 21.96 -27.85
CA ARG A 18 -7.76 23.01 -26.90
C ARG A 18 -9.27 23.25 -26.85
N ASP A 19 -9.94 23.30 -27.99
CA ASP A 19 -11.37 23.55 -28.07
C ASP A 19 -12.19 22.38 -27.52
N ILE A 20 -11.77 21.13 -27.81
CA ILE A 20 -12.35 19.91 -27.22
C ILE A 20 -12.27 19.98 -25.70
N TYR A 21 -11.10 20.35 -25.18
CA TYR A 21 -10.90 20.49 -23.75
C TYR A 21 -11.79 21.59 -23.14
N ASN A 22 -11.85 22.78 -23.74
CA ASN A 22 -12.70 23.87 -23.25
C ASN A 22 -14.17 23.48 -23.24
N TYR A 23 -14.63 22.72 -24.24
CA TYR A 23 -15.98 22.19 -24.28
C TYR A 23 -16.21 21.18 -23.15
N TRP A 24 -15.27 20.26 -22.93
CA TRP A 24 -15.37 19.26 -21.88
C TRP A 24 -15.33 19.89 -20.48
N LEU A 25 -14.56 20.95 -20.27
CA LEU A 25 -14.50 21.70 -19.00
C LEU A 25 -15.82 22.42 -18.71
N LYS A 26 -16.52 22.92 -19.73
CA LYS A 26 -17.86 23.52 -19.58
C LYS A 26 -18.92 22.48 -19.26
N PHE A 27 -18.77 21.27 -19.80
CA PHE A 27 -19.74 20.19 -19.66
C PHE A 27 -19.08 18.88 -19.17
N PRO A 28 -18.58 18.82 -17.93
CA PRO A 28 -17.78 17.70 -17.45
C PRO A 28 -18.52 16.35 -17.42
N LEU A 29 -19.86 16.38 -17.41
CA LEU A 29 -20.73 15.21 -17.41
C LEU A 29 -21.04 14.65 -18.81
N THR A 30 -20.56 15.27 -19.89
CA THR A 30 -20.77 14.74 -21.24
C THR A 30 -20.11 13.38 -21.39
N LYS A 31 -20.84 12.42 -21.94
CA LYS A 31 -20.31 11.09 -22.25
C LYS A 31 -19.37 11.19 -23.45
N ASP A 32 -18.39 10.28 -23.50
CA ASP A 32 -17.42 10.22 -24.60
C ASP A 32 -18.09 10.16 -25.97
N ARG A 33 -19.21 9.43 -26.08
CA ARG A 33 -19.99 9.34 -27.32
C ARG A 33 -20.50 10.70 -27.79
N ASP A 34 -21.00 11.51 -26.87
CA ASP A 34 -21.61 12.80 -27.19
C ASP A 34 -20.51 13.85 -27.47
N LEU A 35 -19.36 13.75 -26.79
CA LEU A 35 -18.15 14.50 -27.11
C LEU A 35 -17.61 14.18 -28.50
N VAL A 36 -17.55 12.90 -28.87
CA VAL A 36 -17.12 12.48 -30.21
C VAL A 36 -18.08 12.98 -31.28
N ALA A 37 -19.39 12.92 -31.04
CA ALA A 37 -20.40 13.48 -31.95
C ALA A 37 -20.22 14.99 -32.13
N TYR A 38 -19.94 15.73 -31.05
CA TYR A 38 -19.62 17.15 -31.11
C TYR A 38 -18.36 17.43 -31.94
N ILE A 39 -17.29 16.66 -31.75
CA ILE A 39 -16.04 16.80 -32.52
C ILE A 39 -16.28 16.57 -34.01
N GLN A 40 -17.05 15.54 -34.35
CA GLN A 40 -17.42 15.23 -35.73
C GLN A 40 -18.22 16.36 -36.36
N GLN A 41 -19.16 16.95 -35.63
CA GLN A 41 -20.01 18.03 -36.13
C GLN A 41 -19.24 19.35 -36.33
N VAL A 42 -18.33 19.69 -35.41
CA VAL A 42 -17.62 20.97 -35.45
C VAL A 42 -16.45 20.97 -36.44
N TYR A 43 -15.75 19.85 -36.59
CA TYR A 43 -14.53 19.76 -37.42
C TYR A 43 -14.67 18.83 -38.62
N GLU A 44 -15.87 18.27 -38.88
CA GLU A 44 -16.16 17.37 -40.01
C GLU A 44 -15.18 16.18 -40.11
N LEU A 45 -14.78 15.66 -38.95
CA LEU A 45 -13.79 14.59 -38.85
C LEU A 45 -14.43 13.21 -38.93
N GLN A 46 -13.64 12.26 -39.44
CA GLN A 46 -13.97 10.84 -39.35
C GLN A 46 -13.99 10.37 -37.88
N PRO A 47 -14.82 9.37 -37.53
CA PRO A 47 -14.98 8.90 -36.17
C PRO A 47 -13.65 8.47 -35.54
N THR A 48 -12.81 7.78 -36.30
CA THR A 48 -11.49 7.30 -35.85
C THR A 48 -10.60 8.44 -35.37
N GLN A 49 -10.58 9.56 -36.10
CA GLN A 49 -9.76 10.73 -35.73
C GLN A 49 -10.32 11.44 -34.49
N ALA A 50 -11.64 11.55 -34.38
CA ALA A 50 -12.29 12.14 -33.20
C ALA A 50 -12.01 11.33 -31.92
N TYR A 51 -12.04 9.99 -31.99
CA TYR A 51 -11.65 9.13 -30.87
C TYR A 51 -10.16 9.25 -30.52
N ALA A 52 -9.28 9.38 -31.53
CA ALA A 52 -7.85 9.59 -31.30
C ALA A 52 -7.57 10.91 -30.58
N ASP A 53 -8.22 11.99 -31.01
CA ASP A 53 -8.09 13.31 -30.39
C ASP A 53 -8.63 13.30 -28.95
N LEU A 54 -9.80 12.69 -28.72
CA LEU A 54 -10.37 12.56 -27.37
C LEU A 54 -9.46 11.74 -26.44
N ARG A 55 -8.88 10.64 -26.94
CA ARG A 55 -7.90 9.85 -26.17
C ARG A 55 -6.68 10.70 -25.80
N LEU A 56 -6.20 11.54 -26.70
CA LEU A 56 -5.04 12.40 -26.46
C LEU A 56 -5.35 13.49 -25.42
N VAL A 57 -6.54 14.09 -25.46
CA VAL A 57 -7.00 15.03 -24.42
C VAL A 57 -7.07 14.34 -23.05
N LYS A 58 -7.63 13.13 -22.99
CA LYS A 58 -7.70 12.33 -21.73
C LYS A 58 -6.32 11.94 -21.21
N ALA A 59 -5.36 11.65 -22.09
CA ALA A 59 -4.00 11.28 -21.69
C ALA A 59 -3.22 12.47 -21.11
N LEU A 60 -3.38 13.67 -21.68
CA LEU A 60 -2.62 14.85 -21.27
C LEU A 60 -3.09 15.44 -19.93
N LEU A 61 -4.39 15.41 -19.64
CA LEU A 61 -4.95 16.06 -18.45
C LEU A 61 -5.51 15.08 -17.41
N GLY A 62 -5.58 13.79 -17.74
CA GLY A 62 -6.27 12.80 -16.94
C GLY A 62 -7.77 12.78 -17.20
N ASP A 63 -8.41 11.73 -16.71
CA ASP A 63 -9.85 11.54 -16.90
C ASP A 63 -10.63 12.38 -15.89
N LEU A 64 -11.24 13.49 -16.32
CA LEU A 64 -12.12 14.31 -15.48
C LEU A 64 -13.30 13.49 -14.93
N GLN A 65 -13.66 12.37 -15.55
CA GLN A 65 -14.71 11.48 -15.07
C GLN A 65 -14.27 10.61 -13.88
N LYS A 66 -12.95 10.52 -13.60
CA LYS A 66 -12.45 9.94 -12.35
C LYS A 66 -12.64 10.96 -11.23
N SER A 67 -13.86 11.03 -10.73
CA SER A 67 -14.17 11.76 -9.51
C SER A 67 -13.44 11.15 -8.33
N THR A 68 -12.68 11.98 -7.63
CA THR A 68 -12.11 11.58 -6.34
C THR A 68 -13.25 11.33 -5.34
N LYS A 69 -12.99 10.49 -4.35
CA LYS A 69 -13.90 10.32 -3.20
C LYS A 69 -14.22 11.67 -2.56
N GLU A 70 -13.26 12.58 -2.53
CA GLU A 70 -13.41 13.94 -2.00
C GLU A 70 -14.41 14.76 -2.81
N TYR A 71 -14.33 14.71 -4.14
CA TYR A 71 -15.28 15.39 -5.02
C TYR A 71 -16.72 14.92 -4.78
N HIS A 72 -16.93 13.61 -4.65
CA HIS A 72 -18.25 13.07 -4.31
C HIS A 72 -18.72 13.51 -2.93
N ARG A 73 -17.83 13.61 -1.93
CA ARG A 73 -18.17 14.13 -0.61
C ARG A 73 -18.59 15.59 -0.69
N TYR A 74 -17.82 16.43 -1.38
CA TYR A 74 -18.16 17.83 -1.61
C TYR A 74 -19.53 17.99 -2.28
N ARG A 75 -19.75 17.26 -3.39
CA ARG A 75 -21.02 17.32 -4.12
C ARG A 75 -22.19 16.83 -3.28
N PHE A 76 -21.99 15.80 -2.48
CA PHE A 76 -23.00 15.30 -1.54
C PHE A 76 -23.34 16.35 -0.47
N ILE A 77 -22.34 17.02 0.10
CA ILE A 77 -22.53 18.10 1.08
C ILE A 77 -23.37 19.23 0.48
N GLU A 78 -23.05 19.64 -0.75
CA GLU A 78 -23.81 20.67 -1.47
C GLU A 78 -25.28 20.26 -1.67
N MET A 79 -25.53 19.02 -2.10
CA MET A 79 -26.89 18.49 -2.27
C MET A 79 -27.67 18.43 -0.96
N VAL A 80 -27.03 18.00 0.14
CA VAL A 80 -27.67 17.94 1.46
C VAL A 80 -27.96 19.33 2.01
N SER A 81 -27.08 20.30 1.80
CA SER A 81 -27.30 21.69 2.18
C SER A 81 -28.51 22.29 1.45
N ALA A 82 -28.62 22.06 0.14
CA ALA A 82 -29.78 22.49 -0.64
C ALA A 82 -31.08 21.80 -0.19
N ALA A 83 -31.03 20.49 0.11
CA ALA A 83 -32.19 19.75 0.63
C ALA A 83 -32.63 20.25 2.01
N TYR A 84 -31.69 20.62 2.88
CA TYR A 84 -31.98 21.22 4.18
C TYR A 84 -32.69 22.57 4.03
N GLU A 85 -32.21 23.44 3.13
CA GLU A 85 -32.84 24.74 2.89
C GLU A 85 -34.25 24.57 2.30
N MET A 86 -34.45 23.62 1.39
CA MET A 86 -35.78 23.29 0.86
C MET A 86 -36.72 22.76 1.96
N ALA A 87 -36.24 21.90 2.85
CA ALA A 87 -37.01 21.39 3.99
C ALA A 87 -37.35 22.52 4.98
N ARG A 88 -36.43 23.46 5.21
CA ARG A 88 -36.63 24.65 6.03
C ARG A 88 -37.73 25.55 5.45
N ILE A 89 -37.70 25.81 4.14
CA ILE A 89 -38.74 26.59 3.44
C ILE A 89 -40.11 25.90 3.59
N ASN A 90 -40.15 24.58 3.40
CA ASN A 90 -41.37 23.78 3.53
C ASN A 90 -41.79 23.51 4.99
N ARG A 91 -41.01 23.98 5.98
CA ARG A 91 -41.20 23.76 7.42
C ARG A 91 -41.32 22.27 7.82
N ASP A 92 -40.68 21.38 7.05
CA ASP A 92 -40.65 19.95 7.38
C ASP A 92 -39.45 19.64 8.28
N ALA A 93 -39.70 19.65 9.58
CA ALA A 93 -38.69 19.36 10.60
C ALA A 93 -38.10 17.95 10.47
N LYS A 94 -38.87 16.96 10.00
CA LYS A 94 -38.39 15.57 9.88
C LYS A 94 -37.34 15.47 8.78
N SER A 95 -37.58 16.10 7.65
CA SER A 95 -36.63 16.16 6.53
C SER A 95 -35.38 16.98 6.89
N MET A 96 -35.51 18.04 7.69
CA MET A 96 -34.37 18.80 8.20
C MET A 96 -33.45 17.95 9.09
N VAL A 97 -34.02 17.19 10.03
CA VAL A 97 -33.25 16.29 10.90
C VAL A 97 -32.57 15.20 10.08
N ALA A 98 -33.29 14.59 9.14
CA ALA A 98 -32.72 13.57 8.26
C ALA A 98 -31.54 14.11 7.42
N ALA A 99 -31.62 15.33 6.90
CA ALA A 99 -30.51 15.96 6.17
C ALA A 99 -29.31 16.21 7.09
N ALA A 100 -29.53 16.70 8.32
CA ALA A 100 -28.47 16.93 9.31
C ALA A 100 -27.78 15.62 9.73
N ASP A 101 -28.53 14.55 9.97
CA ASP A 101 -27.99 13.23 10.31
C ASP A 101 -27.08 12.67 9.20
N LYS A 102 -27.50 12.85 7.93
CA LYS A 102 -26.71 12.44 6.77
C LYS A 102 -25.44 13.28 6.66
N TYR A 103 -25.55 14.60 6.84
CA TYR A 103 -24.38 15.47 6.85
C TYR A 103 -23.34 15.00 7.87
N ALA A 104 -23.73 14.84 9.14
CA ALA A 104 -22.85 14.41 10.23
C ALA A 104 -22.15 13.07 9.94
N LYS A 105 -22.89 12.08 9.43
CA LYS A 105 -22.36 10.74 9.12
C LYS A 105 -21.31 10.75 8.01
N TYR A 106 -21.53 11.52 6.94
CA TYR A 106 -20.63 11.52 5.77
C TYR A 106 -19.44 12.47 5.92
N THR A 107 -19.53 13.47 6.80
CA THR A 107 -18.37 14.23 7.28
C THR A 107 -17.60 13.51 8.38
N GLN A 108 -18.09 12.36 8.86
CA GLN A 108 -17.49 11.59 9.96
C GLN A 108 -17.37 12.39 11.26
N LEU A 109 -18.31 13.32 11.49
CA LEU A 109 -18.33 14.14 12.70
C LEU A 109 -18.65 13.31 13.95
N ASP A 110 -19.21 12.10 13.75
CA ASP A 110 -19.45 11.09 14.76
C ASP A 110 -18.17 10.33 15.18
N LYS A 111 -17.09 10.46 14.42
CA LYS A 111 -15.82 9.76 14.66
C LYS A 111 -14.79 10.72 15.23
N GLU A 112 -13.90 10.19 16.05
CA GLU A 112 -12.72 10.94 16.47
C GLU A 112 -11.84 11.22 15.25
N ASP A 113 -11.29 12.43 15.21
CA ASP A 113 -10.32 12.82 14.19
C ASP A 113 -9.12 11.86 14.23
N LEU A 114 -8.60 11.54 13.06
CA LEU A 114 -7.38 10.74 12.94
C LEU A 114 -6.23 11.53 13.57
N VAL A 115 -5.87 11.17 14.80
CA VAL A 115 -4.67 11.67 15.46
C VAL A 115 -3.48 11.20 14.63
N ASP A 116 -2.72 12.16 14.08
CA ASP A 116 -1.45 11.86 13.44
C ASP A 116 -0.52 11.23 14.49
N ARG A 117 -0.32 9.91 14.37
CA ARG A 117 0.57 9.14 15.24
C ARG A 117 2.04 9.39 14.93
N GLY A 118 2.36 10.23 13.94
CA GLY A 118 3.71 10.63 13.59
C GLY A 118 4.54 9.45 13.10
N PHE A 119 3.93 8.47 12.42
CA PHE A 119 4.65 7.29 11.90
C PHE A 119 5.79 7.68 10.96
N ASP A 120 5.67 8.81 10.25
CA ASP A 120 6.72 9.38 9.41
C ASP A 120 7.99 9.77 10.20
N LYS A 121 7.87 9.95 11.53
CA LYS A 121 8.99 10.26 12.42
C LYS A 121 9.70 9.01 12.96
N ILE A 122 9.17 7.81 12.71
CA ILE A 122 9.80 6.56 13.14
C ILE A 122 11.01 6.31 12.24
N MET A 123 12.19 6.56 12.78
CA MET A 123 13.44 6.19 12.11
C MET A 123 13.61 4.67 12.17
N ILE A 124 13.91 4.04 11.02
CA ILE A 124 14.31 2.64 10.96
C ILE A 124 15.64 2.52 11.73
N GLN A 125 15.68 1.65 12.74
CA GLN A 125 16.91 1.40 13.48
C GLN A 125 17.92 0.71 12.54
N PRO A 126 19.13 1.25 12.34
CA PRO A 126 20.13 0.67 11.47
C PRO A 126 20.85 -0.48 12.18
N PHE A 127 20.19 -1.62 12.35
CA PHE A 127 20.85 -2.82 12.85
C PHE A 127 21.93 -3.26 11.85
N LYS A 128 23.18 -3.31 12.32
CA LYS A 128 24.28 -3.91 11.58
C LYS A 128 24.71 -5.16 12.34
N PRO A 129 24.53 -6.36 11.77
CA PRO A 129 25.15 -7.56 12.30
C PRO A 129 26.66 -7.32 12.39
N THR A 130 27.22 -7.44 13.59
CA THR A 130 28.65 -7.29 13.83
C THR A 130 29.13 -8.52 14.58
N ASP A 131 30.27 -9.07 14.15
CA ASP A 131 30.88 -10.23 14.80
C ASP A 131 31.82 -9.81 15.95
N ASP A 132 31.98 -8.51 16.20
CA ASP A 132 32.82 -7.98 17.28
C ASP A 132 32.09 -8.08 18.64
N PRO A 133 32.55 -8.96 19.56
CA PRO A 133 31.94 -9.11 20.88
C PRO A 133 32.11 -7.86 21.76
N SER A 134 33.01 -6.94 21.39
CA SER A 134 33.22 -5.67 22.08
C SER A 134 32.01 -4.74 21.95
N VAL A 135 31.26 -4.83 20.86
CA VAL A 135 30.01 -4.05 20.64
C VAL A 135 28.91 -4.47 21.62
N ALA A 136 28.96 -5.70 22.12
CA ALA A 136 28.09 -6.22 23.18
C ALA A 136 28.69 -6.09 24.60
N GLY A 137 29.88 -5.46 24.73
CA GLY A 137 30.53 -5.20 26.02
C GLY A 137 31.44 -6.33 26.57
N PHE A 138 31.75 -7.36 25.77
CA PHE A 138 32.64 -8.44 26.19
C PHE A 138 34.10 -8.15 25.81
N LYS A 139 35.06 -8.59 26.66
CA LYS A 139 36.49 -8.48 26.34
C LYS A 139 36.87 -9.51 25.28
N PRO A 140 37.57 -9.13 24.19
CA PRO A 140 37.97 -10.08 23.16
C PRO A 140 38.97 -11.09 23.72
N VAL A 141 38.74 -12.37 23.44
CA VAL A 141 39.68 -13.45 23.77
C VAL A 141 40.88 -13.38 22.80
N PRO A 142 42.14 -13.45 23.26
CA PRO A 142 43.29 -13.53 22.36
C PRO A 142 43.28 -14.81 21.51
N ASN A 143 43.63 -14.71 20.22
CA ASN A 143 43.74 -15.80 19.24
C ASN A 143 42.49 -16.70 19.12
N ILE A 144 41.31 -16.09 18.96
CA ILE A 144 40.03 -16.80 18.80
C ILE A 144 40.05 -17.82 17.65
N ARG A 145 40.62 -17.47 16.49
CA ARG A 145 40.66 -18.37 15.32
C ARG A 145 41.46 -19.65 15.57
N GLU A 146 42.59 -19.55 16.25
CA GLU A 146 43.41 -20.71 16.60
C GLU A 146 42.72 -21.60 17.63
N LYS A 147 42.00 -21.00 18.60
CA LYS A 147 41.20 -21.77 19.56
C LYS A 147 40.02 -22.48 18.89
N ILE A 148 39.36 -21.82 17.93
CA ILE A 148 38.29 -22.43 17.13
C ILE A 148 38.85 -23.62 16.35
N GLN A 149 39.96 -23.45 15.63
CA GLN A 149 40.59 -24.53 14.87
C GLN A 149 41.05 -25.69 15.76
N LYS A 150 41.65 -25.41 16.93
CA LYS A 150 42.02 -26.45 17.89
C LYS A 150 40.81 -27.22 18.42
N LYS A 151 39.70 -26.53 18.68
CA LYS A 151 38.46 -27.18 19.13
C LYS A 151 37.83 -28.02 18.04
N ILE A 152 37.75 -27.48 16.81
CA ILE A 152 37.28 -28.23 15.65
C ILE A 152 38.14 -29.48 15.45
N ALA A 153 39.46 -29.36 15.46
CA ALA A 153 40.37 -30.49 15.36
C ALA A 153 40.19 -31.51 16.50
N SER A 154 40.00 -31.07 17.76
CA SER A 154 39.74 -32.00 18.88
C SER A 154 38.44 -32.78 18.75
N TYR A 155 37.44 -32.22 18.06
CA TYR A 155 36.17 -32.88 17.78
C TYR A 155 36.13 -33.52 16.39
N TRP A 156 37.18 -33.40 15.59
CA TRP A 156 37.27 -33.92 14.23
C TRP A 156 38.45 -34.89 14.16
N ASN A 157 38.37 -35.93 15.00
CA ASN A 157 39.28 -37.07 14.97
C ASN A 157 38.65 -38.19 14.14
N GLU A 158 39.49 -38.99 13.48
CA GLU A 158 39.07 -40.15 12.65
C GLU A 158 38.41 -41.29 13.45
N GLU A 159 38.37 -41.20 14.78
CA GLU A 159 37.65 -42.13 15.68
C GLU A 159 36.13 -41.90 15.74
N ILE A 160 35.60 -40.92 15.02
CA ILE A 160 34.16 -40.68 14.94
C ILE A 160 33.60 -41.55 13.83
N GLU A 161 33.09 -42.73 14.20
CA GLU A 161 32.27 -43.54 13.31
C GLU A 161 30.89 -42.86 13.16
N GLU A 162 30.51 -42.53 11.93
CA GLU A 162 29.12 -42.14 11.63
C GLU A 162 28.23 -43.35 11.82
N VAL A 163 27.62 -43.48 13.00
CA VAL A 163 26.66 -44.53 13.30
C VAL A 163 25.30 -44.11 12.75
N GLU A 164 24.72 -44.94 11.87
CA GLU A 164 23.32 -44.77 11.45
C GLU A 164 22.39 -44.95 12.65
N PHE A 165 21.35 -44.11 12.73
CA PHE A 165 20.40 -44.13 13.83
C PHE A 165 19.74 -45.51 13.97
N GLU A 166 20.05 -46.22 15.06
CA GLU A 166 19.31 -47.39 15.50
C GLU A 166 18.19 -46.98 16.47
N THR A 167 16.95 -47.37 16.15
CA THR A 167 15.83 -47.25 17.09
C THR A 167 16.02 -48.26 18.21
N VAL A 168 16.61 -47.82 19.32
CA VAL A 168 16.64 -48.62 20.55
C VAL A 168 15.23 -48.65 21.13
N GLU A 169 14.58 -49.81 21.14
CA GLU A 169 13.39 -50.02 21.97
C GLU A 169 13.83 -49.97 23.44
N PHE A 170 13.40 -48.93 24.13
CA PHE A 170 13.79 -48.63 25.51
C PHE A 170 13.23 -49.71 26.46
N ASN A 171 14.03 -50.74 26.78
CA ASN A 171 13.71 -51.72 27.81
C ASN A 171 14.22 -51.22 29.17
N GLU A 172 13.33 -50.59 29.94
CA GLU A 172 13.59 -50.03 31.28
C GLU A 172 14.20 -51.06 32.25
N ASP A 173 13.84 -52.33 32.11
CA ASP A 173 14.21 -53.40 33.06
C ASP A 173 15.70 -53.81 33.02
N GLU A 174 16.43 -53.54 31.92
CA GLU A 174 17.85 -53.87 31.84
C GLU A 174 18.76 -52.77 32.40
N ILE A 175 18.32 -51.52 32.32
CA ILE A 175 19.11 -50.33 32.67
C ILE A 175 19.07 -50.10 34.19
N PHE A 176 17.95 -50.42 34.84
CA PHE A 176 17.75 -50.23 36.28
C PHE A 176 17.84 -51.53 37.07
N LYS A 177 18.86 -52.37 36.82
CA LYS A 177 19.17 -53.48 37.75
C LYS A 177 19.93 -52.93 38.96
N PRO A 178 19.32 -52.81 40.16
CA PRO A 178 20.09 -52.53 41.35
C PRO A 178 21.07 -53.68 41.59
N LYS A 179 22.35 -53.38 41.82
CA LYS A 179 23.30 -54.38 42.33
C LYS A 179 22.75 -54.86 43.67
N ALA A 180 22.55 -56.18 43.81
CA ALA A 180 22.27 -56.76 45.12
C ALA A 180 23.43 -56.41 46.06
N ASP A 181 23.10 -55.80 47.19
CA ASP A 181 24.06 -55.50 48.25
C ASP A 181 24.78 -56.79 48.63
N GLU A 182 26.12 -56.79 48.53
CA GLU A 182 26.95 -57.80 49.20
C GLU A 182 26.70 -57.63 50.70
N ALA A 183 25.86 -58.52 51.25
CA ALA A 183 25.65 -58.62 52.67
C ALA A 183 26.98 -58.97 53.34
N ASP A 184 27.50 -58.03 54.13
CA ASP A 184 28.42 -58.28 55.22
C ASP A 184 27.79 -59.33 56.16
N GLU A 185 28.22 -60.58 56.06
CA GLU A 185 28.17 -61.55 57.16
C GLU A 185 29.60 -62.05 57.42
N ALA A 186 30.33 -61.26 58.21
CA ALA A 186 31.42 -61.73 59.05
C ALA A 186 30.98 -61.56 60.51
N ASP A 187 30.33 -62.59 61.06
CA ASP A 187 30.56 -63.17 62.40
C ASP A 187 29.65 -64.38 62.64
#